data_AF-A0AAD9TMF6-F1
#
_entry.id   AF-A0AAD9TMF6-F1
#
_cell.length_a   1.000
_cell.length_b   1.000
_cell.length_c   1.000
_cell.angle_alpha   90.00
_cell.angle_beta   90.00
_cell.angle_gamma   90.00
#
_symmetry.space_group_name_H-M   'P 1'
#
loop_
_entity.id
_entity.type
_entity.pdbx_description
1 polymer ?
#
loop_
_entity_poly.entity_id
_entity_poly.type
_entity_poly.pdbx_seq_one_letter_code
_entity_poly.pdbx_strand_id
1 'polypeptide(L)'
;MVYYMLGAVVASLLGLLFLKSSIGKKKSGASSMEAQSNESLMERPGNGSNDTDIIIVGAGVAGAALAYTLGKDGRRVHVIERDLTEPDRIVGELLQPGGYLKLMELGLVDCVREIDAQQVYGYALYKDGKSTKLSYPLEGFKSDVAGRSFHNGRFIQRMREKTASLSNVRLEQGTVTSLVEEKGTVKGVQYKNTNGQMLTAYAPLTIVCDGCFSNLRRSLCKPKVEIPSCFVGLILEKCELPYKNHGHVILADPSPILFYQISSTEIRCLVDVPGQRVPSISNGEMNHYLKTVIALQGASSIIFPIIKAEGVRDTFFPASRQHIIELLSTDLIRTDGVALLLLLPGEVKVHGIYFTG
;
A
#
# COMPACT_ATOMS: atom_id res chain seq x y z
N MET A 1 34.98 -39.62 28.94
CA MET A 1 36.34 -39.47 28.37
C MET A 1 36.42 -39.68 26.85
N VAL A 2 35.46 -40.36 26.21
CA VAL A 2 35.45 -40.58 24.74
C VAL A 2 34.96 -39.35 23.95
N TYR A 3 34.03 -38.55 24.48
CA TYR A 3 33.50 -37.36 23.78
C TYR A 3 34.48 -36.18 23.68
N TYR A 4 35.41 -36.01 24.63
CA TYR A 4 36.42 -34.96 24.57
C TYR A 4 37.54 -35.27 23.56
N MET A 5 37.83 -36.55 23.34
CA MET A 5 38.81 -36.97 22.31
C MET A 5 38.26 -36.79 20.90
N LEU A 6 36.95 -36.99 20.69
CA LEU A 6 36.31 -36.79 19.39
C LEU A 6 36.28 -35.30 18.98
N GLY A 7 36.05 -34.39 19.95
CA GLY A 7 36.07 -32.94 19.71
C GLY A 7 37.47 -32.41 19.34
N ALA A 8 38.53 -32.95 19.94
CA ALA A 8 39.91 -32.56 19.64
C ALA A 8 40.38 -32.99 18.24
N VAL A 9 39.91 -34.14 17.74
CA VAL A 9 40.24 -34.64 16.41
C VAL A 9 39.56 -33.80 15.32
N VAL A 10 38.29 -33.41 15.51
CA VAL A 10 37.54 -32.58 14.54
C VAL A 10 38.10 -31.16 14.47
N ALA A 11 38.50 -30.57 15.61
CA ALA A 11 39.12 -29.25 15.64
C ALA A 11 40.50 -29.21 14.95
N SER A 12 41.29 -30.30 15.06
CA SER A 12 42.61 -30.40 14.42
C SER A 12 42.53 -30.56 12.90
N LEU A 13 41.52 -31.27 12.39
CA LEU A 13 41.28 -31.45 10.95
C LEU A 13 40.84 -30.16 10.24
N LEU A 14 40.03 -29.31 10.89
CA LEU A 14 39.61 -28.02 10.34
C LEU A 14 40.73 -26.98 10.33
N GLY A 15 41.62 -26.99 11.34
CA GLY A 15 42.80 -26.12 11.39
C GLY A 15 43.83 -26.41 10.28
N LEU A 16 44.03 -27.68 9.93
CA LEU A 16 44.93 -28.10 8.84
C LEU A 16 44.42 -27.74 7.43
N LEU A 17 43.10 -27.64 7.24
CA LEU A 17 42.50 -27.19 5.98
C LEU A 17 42.62 -25.67 5.78
N PHE A 18 42.52 -24.88 6.86
CA PHE A 18 42.73 -23.44 6.80
C PHE A 18 44.21 -23.07 6.54
N LEU A 19 45.17 -23.80 7.14
CA LEU A 19 46.60 -23.61 6.91
C LEU A 19 47.08 -24.02 5.51
N LYS A 20 46.41 -24.98 4.85
CA LYS A 20 46.74 -25.39 3.47
C LYS A 20 46.12 -24.50 2.37
N SER A 21 45.09 -23.72 2.67
CA SER A 21 44.51 -22.77 1.70
C SER A 21 45.26 -21.43 1.62
N SER A 22 46.14 -21.15 2.59
CA SER A 22 46.83 -19.85 2.71
C SER A 22 48.29 -19.87 2.25
N ILE A 23 48.77 -20.94 1.60
CA ILE A 23 50.16 -21.06 1.11
C ILE A 23 50.19 -21.47 -0.37
N GLY A 24 50.49 -20.48 -1.24
CA GLY A 24 50.87 -20.65 -2.65
C GLY A 24 49.98 -19.81 -3.59
N LYS A 25 50.46 -18.84 -4.38
CA LYS A 25 51.79 -18.59 -4.95
C LYS A 25 51.99 -17.08 -5.19
N LYS A 26 53.20 -16.59 -4.90
CA LYS A 26 53.74 -15.31 -5.36
C LYS A 26 55.15 -15.57 -5.91
N LYS A 27 55.45 -15.13 -7.13
CA LYS A 27 56.76 -14.74 -7.73
C LYS A 27 56.50 -14.39 -9.20
N SER A 28 56.51 -13.13 -9.63
CA SER A 28 57.61 -12.18 -9.91
C SER A 28 58.38 -12.47 -11.21
N GLY A 29 58.23 -11.57 -12.19
CA GLY A 29 59.10 -11.36 -13.34
C GLY A 29 58.88 -9.93 -13.84
N ALA A 30 59.95 -9.13 -13.88
CA ALA A 30 59.93 -7.69 -14.13
C ALA A 30 59.89 -7.35 -15.63
N SER A 31 59.18 -6.28 -15.99
CA SER A 31 59.50 -5.43 -17.13
C SER A 31 58.82 -4.06 -16.96
N SER A 32 59.62 -3.02 -17.14
CA SER A 32 59.31 -1.60 -17.20
C SER A 32 58.18 -1.25 -18.17
N MET A 33 57.31 -0.28 -17.80
CA MET A 33 56.88 0.83 -18.66
C MET A 33 55.89 1.75 -17.92
N GLU A 34 56.29 3.02 -17.83
CA GLU A 34 55.53 4.28 -17.79
C GLU A 34 54.14 4.32 -17.16
N ALA A 35 54.06 5.06 -16.05
CA ALA A 35 52.83 5.54 -15.47
C ALA A 35 52.21 6.63 -16.37
N GLN A 36 51.19 6.27 -17.14
CA GLN A 36 50.21 7.24 -17.63
C GLN A 36 49.11 7.39 -16.59
N SER A 37 49.14 8.54 -15.92
CA SER A 37 48.03 9.09 -15.14
C SER A 37 46.86 9.37 -16.07
N ASN A 38 45.95 8.39 -16.24
CA ASN A 38 44.60 8.70 -16.68
C ASN A 38 43.84 9.24 -15.46
N GLU A 39 43.97 10.55 -15.24
CA GLU A 39 42.91 11.33 -14.61
C GLU A 39 41.68 11.22 -15.52
N SER A 40 40.90 10.15 -15.37
CA SER A 40 39.50 10.20 -15.76
C SER A 40 38.86 11.18 -14.80
N LEU A 41 38.71 12.42 -15.27
CA LEU A 41 37.89 13.45 -14.65
C LEU A 41 36.55 12.80 -14.28
N MET A 42 36.42 12.40 -13.01
CA MET A 42 35.11 12.33 -12.39
C MET A 42 34.62 13.78 -12.42
N GLU A 43 33.88 14.10 -13.48
CA GLU A 43 32.97 15.23 -13.43
C GLU A 43 32.17 15.05 -12.15
N ARG A 44 32.46 15.90 -11.16
CA ARG A 44 31.52 16.18 -10.08
C ARG A 44 30.19 16.42 -10.79
N PRO A 45 29.09 15.74 -10.44
CA PRO A 45 27.80 16.18 -10.92
C PRO A 45 27.74 17.65 -10.52
N GLY A 46 27.56 18.49 -11.54
CA GLY A 46 27.58 19.93 -11.37
C GLY A 46 26.71 20.30 -10.18
N ASN A 47 27.01 21.46 -9.61
CA ASN A 47 26.14 22.20 -8.72
C ASN A 47 24.86 22.58 -9.51
N GLY A 48 24.10 21.57 -9.94
CA GLY A 48 22.83 21.71 -10.62
C GLY A 48 21.91 22.32 -9.61
N SER A 49 21.43 23.52 -9.93
CA SER A 49 20.32 24.17 -9.26
C SER A 49 19.36 23.09 -8.76
N ASN A 50 19.28 22.90 -7.44
CA ASN A 50 18.51 21.83 -6.84
C ASN A 50 17.05 22.11 -7.18
N ASP A 51 16.56 21.54 -8.30
CA ASP A 51 15.32 21.97 -8.93
C ASP A 51 14.07 21.35 -8.30
N THR A 52 14.32 20.56 -7.24
CA THR A 52 13.33 19.82 -6.47
C THR A 52 13.53 20.16 -4.99
N ASP A 53 12.46 20.62 -4.35
CA ASP A 53 12.45 20.86 -2.91
C ASP A 53 12.10 19.58 -2.15
N ILE A 54 11.23 18.74 -2.73
CA ILE A 54 10.67 17.57 -2.05
C ILE A 54 10.57 16.39 -3.02
N ILE A 55 11.09 15.23 -2.62
CA ILE A 55 10.83 13.95 -3.29
C ILE A 55 9.73 13.21 -2.53
N ILE A 56 8.73 12.70 -3.24
CA ILE A 56 7.69 11.82 -2.69
C ILE A 56 7.79 10.45 -3.37
N VAL A 57 7.96 9.41 -2.56
CA VAL A 57 8.04 8.02 -3.05
C VAL A 57 6.65 7.38 -2.96
N GLY A 58 6.03 7.11 -4.10
CA GLY A 58 4.68 6.57 -4.22
C GLY A 58 3.63 7.66 -4.45
N ALA A 59 2.79 7.47 -5.47
CA ALA A 59 1.64 8.31 -5.83
C ALA A 59 0.32 7.57 -5.57
N GLY A 60 0.24 6.88 -4.43
CA GLY A 60 -1.02 6.41 -3.86
C GLY A 60 -1.81 7.55 -3.21
N VAL A 61 -2.77 7.22 -2.36
CA VAL A 61 -3.64 8.21 -1.68
C VAL A 61 -2.83 9.30 -0.96
N ALA A 62 -1.91 8.89 -0.07
CA ALA A 62 -1.12 9.81 0.74
C ALA A 62 -0.17 10.66 -0.12
N GLY A 63 0.59 10.01 -1.01
CA GLY A 63 1.58 10.69 -1.83
C GLY A 63 0.97 11.68 -2.82
N ALA A 64 -0.12 11.32 -3.50
CA ALA A 64 -0.81 12.22 -4.42
C ALA A 64 -1.45 13.41 -3.69
N ALA A 65 -2.15 13.18 -2.56
CA ALA A 65 -2.74 14.26 -1.78
C ALA A 65 -1.68 15.24 -1.26
N LEU A 66 -0.56 14.71 -0.77
CA LEU A 66 0.55 15.51 -0.25
C LEU A 66 1.25 16.29 -1.37
N ALA A 67 1.53 15.65 -2.50
CA ALA A 67 2.13 16.29 -3.67
C ALA A 67 1.28 17.46 -4.18
N TYR A 68 -0.03 17.26 -4.30
CA TYR A 68 -0.95 18.32 -4.73
C TYR A 68 -0.96 19.48 -3.73
N THR A 69 -1.02 19.19 -2.43
CA THR A 69 -1.03 20.22 -1.38
C THR A 69 0.26 21.03 -1.38
N LEU A 70 1.42 20.37 -1.38
CA LEU A 70 2.73 21.03 -1.43
C LEU A 70 2.94 21.79 -2.75
N GLY A 71 2.43 21.26 -3.86
CA GLY A 71 2.44 21.93 -5.14
C GLY A 71 1.63 23.23 -5.11
N LYS A 72 0.43 23.23 -4.51
CA LYS A 72 -0.37 24.45 -4.31
C LYS A 72 0.34 25.48 -3.44
N ASP A 73 1.16 25.04 -2.49
CA ASP A 73 1.99 25.89 -1.65
C ASP A 73 3.28 26.38 -2.36
N GLY A 74 3.42 26.10 -3.66
CA GLY A 74 4.53 26.59 -4.50
C GLY A 74 5.82 25.78 -4.41
N ARG A 75 5.81 24.60 -3.76
CA ARG A 75 7.00 23.74 -3.66
C ARG A 75 7.24 22.99 -4.96
N ARG A 76 8.51 22.79 -5.33
CA ARG A 76 8.89 21.94 -6.47
C ARG A 76 8.93 20.49 -6.01
N VAL A 77 7.95 19.70 -6.43
CA VAL A 77 7.74 18.33 -5.94
C VAL A 77 8.05 17.34 -7.05
N HIS A 78 8.88 16.34 -6.75
CA HIS A 78 9.12 15.19 -7.63
C HIS A 78 8.51 13.94 -7.01
N VAL A 79 7.46 13.42 -7.65
CA VAL A 79 6.77 12.21 -7.22
C VAL A 79 7.23 11.05 -8.10
N ILE A 80 7.70 9.97 -7.48
CA ILE A 80 8.14 8.76 -8.19
C ILE A 80 7.22 7.61 -7.82
N GLU A 81 6.44 7.13 -8.78
CA GLU A 81 5.49 6.03 -8.62
C GLU A 81 5.90 4.83 -9.48
N ARG A 82 5.83 3.63 -8.91
CA ARG A 82 6.24 2.40 -9.60
C ARG A 82 5.39 2.14 -10.83
N ASP A 83 4.08 2.36 -10.73
CA ASP A 83 3.13 2.11 -11.79
C ASP A 83 2.04 3.21 -11.83
N LEU A 84 2.05 4.01 -12.90
CA LEU A 84 1.08 5.08 -13.13
C LEU A 84 -0.20 4.60 -13.82
N THR A 85 -0.29 3.32 -14.20
CA THR A 85 -1.56 2.75 -14.67
C THR A 85 -2.59 2.71 -13.53
N GLU A 86 -3.87 2.58 -13.91
CA GLU A 86 -4.97 2.50 -12.95
C GLU A 86 -4.76 1.28 -12.02
N PRO A 87 -4.64 1.50 -10.69
CA PRO A 87 -4.46 0.39 -9.76
C PRO A 87 -5.73 -0.46 -9.64
N ASP A 88 -5.61 -1.74 -9.92
CA ASP A 88 -6.64 -2.73 -9.60
C ASP A 88 -6.37 -3.31 -8.20
N ARG A 89 -7.20 -2.97 -7.20
CA ARG A 89 -7.03 -3.44 -5.82
C ARG A 89 -8.32 -3.31 -5.02
N ILE A 90 -8.46 -4.17 -4.02
CA ILE A 90 -9.66 -4.26 -3.15
C ILE A 90 -9.60 -3.38 -1.89
N VAL A 91 -8.54 -2.59 -1.70
CA VAL A 91 -8.35 -1.73 -0.51
C VAL A 91 -8.66 -0.28 -0.81
N GLY A 92 -9.14 0.44 0.21
CA GLY A 92 -9.36 1.88 0.14
C GLY A 92 -10.53 2.27 -0.78
N GLU A 93 -11.56 1.42 -0.83
CA GLU A 93 -12.76 1.62 -1.65
C GLU A 93 -13.91 2.31 -0.88
N LEU A 94 -13.76 2.59 0.42
CA LEU A 94 -14.76 3.30 1.22
C LEU A 94 -14.10 4.41 2.05
N LEU A 95 -14.37 5.65 1.66
CA LEU A 95 -13.97 6.89 2.32
C LEU A 95 -15.03 7.32 3.34
N GLN A 96 -14.65 7.41 4.60
CA GLN A 96 -15.52 7.89 5.68
C GLN A 96 -15.88 9.39 5.50
N PRO A 97 -16.99 9.88 6.09
CA PRO A 97 -17.36 11.31 6.03
C PRO A 97 -16.22 12.26 6.43
N GLY A 98 -15.42 11.90 7.44
CA GLY A 98 -14.25 12.66 7.86
C GLY A 98 -13.16 12.76 6.79
N GLY A 99 -12.92 11.68 6.05
CA GLY A 99 -12.00 11.70 4.91
C GLY A 99 -12.52 12.56 3.76
N TYR A 100 -13.83 12.51 3.50
CA TYR A 100 -14.48 13.38 2.52
C TYR A 100 -14.36 14.88 2.89
N LEU A 101 -14.58 15.23 4.16
CA LEU A 101 -14.36 16.59 4.69
C LEU A 101 -12.92 17.05 4.45
N LYS A 102 -11.94 16.17 4.64
CA LYS A 102 -10.54 16.48 4.38
C LYS A 102 -10.22 16.64 2.90
N LEU A 103 -10.83 15.87 2.01
CA LEU A 103 -10.71 16.13 0.57
C LEU A 103 -11.26 17.50 0.19
N MET A 104 -12.37 17.95 0.81
CA MET A 104 -12.87 19.31 0.58
C MET A 104 -11.88 20.38 1.05
N GLU A 105 -11.30 20.22 2.25
CA GLU A 105 -10.30 21.14 2.80
C GLU A 105 -9.07 21.27 1.90
N LEU A 106 -8.57 20.15 1.36
CA LEU A 106 -7.44 20.15 0.44
C LEU A 106 -7.80 20.62 -0.99
N GLY A 107 -9.09 20.73 -1.32
CA GLY A 107 -9.56 21.03 -2.67
C GLY A 107 -9.38 19.87 -3.64
N LEU A 108 -9.61 18.64 -3.19
CA LEU A 108 -9.50 17.36 -3.90
C LEU A 108 -10.85 16.61 -3.99
N VAL A 109 -11.97 17.22 -3.58
CA VAL A 109 -13.30 16.58 -3.53
C VAL A 109 -13.85 16.18 -4.90
N ASP A 110 -13.43 16.86 -5.96
CA ASP A 110 -13.72 16.52 -7.35
C ASP A 110 -13.06 15.20 -7.80
N CYS A 111 -12.04 14.71 -7.09
CA CYS A 111 -11.45 13.40 -7.40
C CYS A 111 -12.39 12.23 -7.11
N VAL A 112 -13.44 12.43 -6.32
CA VAL A 112 -14.51 11.43 -6.10
C VAL A 112 -15.78 11.72 -6.91
N ARG A 113 -15.74 12.71 -7.81
CA ARG A 113 -16.80 12.99 -8.78
C ARG A 113 -16.47 12.32 -10.11
N GLU A 114 -17.51 11.98 -10.87
CA GLU A 114 -17.38 11.40 -12.22
C GLU A 114 -16.66 10.04 -12.29
N ILE A 115 -16.50 9.35 -11.15
CA ILE A 115 -15.92 7.99 -11.07
C ILE A 115 -16.95 6.91 -10.73
N ASP A 116 -18.24 7.26 -10.80
CA ASP A 116 -19.37 6.43 -10.33
C ASP A 116 -19.26 6.09 -8.83
N ALA A 117 -18.78 7.05 -8.03
CA ALA A 117 -18.73 6.90 -6.58
C ALA A 117 -20.14 6.93 -5.98
N GLN A 118 -20.37 6.05 -5.01
CA GLN A 118 -21.64 5.92 -4.31
C GLN A 118 -21.60 6.70 -3.00
N GLN A 119 -22.70 7.38 -2.67
CA GLN A 119 -22.86 8.00 -1.36
C GLN A 119 -23.17 6.93 -0.30
N VAL A 120 -22.52 7.03 0.86
CA VAL A 120 -22.69 6.13 2.00
C VAL A 120 -23.10 6.92 3.22
N TYR A 121 -24.28 6.63 3.76
CA TYR A 121 -24.90 7.35 4.89
C TYR A 121 -24.78 6.60 6.22
N GLY A 122 -24.17 5.41 6.23
CA GLY A 122 -23.90 4.66 7.44
C GLY A 122 -23.68 3.17 7.16
N TYR A 123 -23.98 2.36 8.15
CA TYR A 123 -23.86 0.90 8.10
C TYR A 123 -25.14 0.20 8.52
N ALA A 124 -25.31 -1.04 8.08
CA ALA A 124 -26.27 -1.98 8.61
C ALA A 124 -25.51 -3.16 9.23
N LEU A 125 -25.77 -3.45 10.49
CA LEU A 125 -25.17 -4.58 11.21
C LEU A 125 -26.13 -5.76 11.20
N TYR A 126 -25.61 -6.95 10.91
CA TYR A 126 -26.35 -8.20 10.92
C TYR A 126 -25.72 -9.17 11.91
N LYS A 127 -26.54 -9.79 12.76
CA LYS A 127 -26.13 -10.80 13.72
C LYS A 127 -27.31 -11.70 14.08
N ASP A 128 -27.11 -13.01 14.06
CA ASP A 128 -28.09 -14.02 14.50
C ASP A 128 -29.48 -13.82 13.84
N GLY A 129 -29.50 -13.51 12.54
CA GLY A 129 -30.73 -13.26 11.77
C GLY A 129 -31.43 -11.93 12.07
N LYS A 130 -30.89 -11.11 12.97
CA LYS A 130 -31.37 -9.75 13.26
C LYS A 130 -30.52 -8.72 12.54
N SER A 131 -31.10 -7.55 12.28
CA SER A 131 -30.36 -6.42 11.73
C SER A 131 -30.71 -5.10 12.41
N THR A 132 -29.76 -4.17 12.40
CA THR A 132 -29.97 -2.77 12.80
C THR A 132 -29.23 -1.84 11.86
N LYS A 133 -29.78 -0.65 11.64
CA LYS A 133 -29.20 0.39 10.79
C LYS A 133 -28.58 1.47 11.67
N LEU A 134 -27.32 1.80 11.39
CA LEU A 134 -26.55 2.85 12.04
C LEU A 134 -26.27 3.94 11.02
N SER A 135 -26.83 5.13 11.23
CA SER A 135 -26.55 6.29 10.37
C SER A 135 -25.34 7.06 10.88
N TYR A 136 -24.58 7.65 9.96
CA TYR A 136 -23.54 8.61 10.32
C TYR A 136 -24.17 9.87 10.95
N PRO A 137 -23.52 10.49 11.95
CA PRO A 137 -23.97 11.74 12.54
C PRO A 137 -23.61 12.91 11.61
N LEU A 138 -24.50 13.19 10.65
CA LEU A 138 -24.28 14.19 9.60
C LEU A 138 -25.06 15.49 9.85
N GLU A 139 -25.74 15.61 10.98
CA GLU A 139 -26.48 16.80 11.37
C GLU A 139 -25.55 18.03 11.44
N GLY A 140 -25.97 19.14 10.82
CA GLY A 140 -25.20 20.39 10.79
C GLY A 140 -24.12 20.48 9.71
N PHE A 141 -23.85 19.41 8.95
CA PHE A 141 -22.97 19.47 7.79
C PHE A 141 -23.72 19.87 6.51
N LYS A 142 -22.98 20.29 5.47
CA LYS A 142 -23.56 20.53 4.13
C LYS A 142 -24.16 19.22 3.59
N SER A 143 -25.22 19.32 2.78
CA SER A 143 -25.97 18.16 2.27
C SER A 143 -25.13 17.16 1.44
N ASP A 144 -24.03 17.59 0.82
CA ASP A 144 -23.13 16.70 0.06
C ASP A 144 -22.19 15.87 0.99
N VAL A 145 -22.09 16.21 2.28
CA VAL A 145 -21.21 15.50 3.22
C VAL A 145 -21.81 14.14 3.58
N ALA A 146 -21.19 13.09 3.08
CA ALA A 146 -21.45 11.70 3.45
C ALA A 146 -20.20 10.87 3.14
N GLY A 147 -20.20 9.59 3.51
CA GLY A 147 -19.19 8.65 3.04
C GLY A 147 -19.23 8.52 1.52
N ARG A 148 -18.13 8.02 0.93
CA ARG A 148 -18.05 7.71 -0.50
C ARG A 148 -17.44 6.34 -0.69
N SER A 149 -18.08 5.47 -1.44
CA SER A 149 -17.47 4.23 -1.90
C SER A 149 -17.27 4.25 -3.42
N PHE A 150 -16.22 3.60 -3.90
CA PHE A 150 -15.79 3.67 -5.30
C PHE A 150 -14.76 2.59 -5.61
N HIS A 151 -14.54 2.33 -6.91
CA HIS A 151 -13.33 1.65 -7.37
C HIS A 151 -12.09 2.46 -7.01
N ASN A 152 -11.18 1.88 -6.22
CA ASN A 152 -9.99 2.60 -5.74
C ASN A 152 -9.10 3.12 -6.88
N GLY A 153 -8.96 2.34 -7.96
CA GLY A 153 -8.17 2.70 -9.12
C GLY A 153 -8.58 4.04 -9.72
N ARG A 154 -9.86 4.19 -10.02
CA ARG A 154 -10.46 5.43 -10.54
C ARG A 154 -10.16 6.63 -9.64
N PHE A 155 -10.34 6.50 -8.32
CA PHE A 155 -10.04 7.57 -7.37
C PHE A 155 -8.55 7.96 -7.41
N ILE A 156 -7.65 6.99 -7.42
CA ILE A 156 -6.20 7.23 -7.49
C ILE A 156 -5.81 7.93 -8.80
N GLN A 157 -6.39 7.53 -9.93
CA GLN A 157 -6.13 8.18 -11.21
C GLN A 157 -6.56 9.64 -11.20
N ARG A 158 -7.75 9.96 -10.69
CA ARG A 158 -8.20 11.36 -10.53
C ARG A 158 -7.27 12.17 -9.64
N MET A 159 -6.78 11.59 -8.55
CA MET A 159 -5.81 12.24 -7.65
C MET A 159 -4.48 12.51 -8.35
N ARG A 160 -3.98 11.56 -9.15
CA ARG A 160 -2.72 11.69 -9.93
C ARG A 160 -2.86 12.73 -11.04
N GLU A 161 -3.95 12.71 -11.80
CA GLU A 161 -4.26 13.71 -12.84
C GLU A 161 -4.30 15.12 -12.24
N LYS A 162 -5.02 15.28 -11.13
CA LYS A 162 -5.12 16.56 -10.43
C LYS A 162 -3.78 17.04 -9.91
N THR A 163 -2.96 16.14 -9.37
CA THR A 163 -1.59 16.43 -8.94
C THR A 163 -0.72 16.89 -10.11
N ALA A 164 -0.76 16.18 -11.24
CA ALA A 164 0.04 16.47 -12.43
C ALA A 164 -0.39 17.75 -13.17
N SER A 165 -1.56 18.31 -12.86
CA SER A 165 -2.01 19.59 -13.41
C SER A 165 -1.20 20.79 -12.91
N LEU A 166 -0.45 20.64 -11.81
CA LEU A 166 0.39 21.69 -11.24
C LEU A 166 1.77 21.70 -11.92
N SER A 167 2.17 22.84 -12.48
CA SER A 167 3.43 22.96 -13.25
C SER A 167 4.71 22.73 -12.43
N ASN A 168 4.63 22.87 -11.11
CA ASN A 168 5.70 22.64 -10.15
C ASN A 168 5.68 21.23 -9.54
N VAL A 169 4.81 20.34 -10.02
CA VAL A 169 4.79 18.94 -9.60
C VAL A 169 5.15 18.04 -10.79
N ARG A 170 6.27 17.33 -10.67
CA ARG A 170 6.72 16.32 -11.63
C ARG A 170 6.28 14.94 -11.14
N LEU A 171 5.34 14.32 -11.82
CA LEU A 171 4.95 12.93 -11.60
C LEU A 171 5.69 12.03 -12.59
N GLU A 172 6.47 11.07 -12.08
CA GLU A 172 7.31 10.18 -12.88
C GLU A 172 7.07 8.71 -12.56
N GLN A 173 7.02 7.88 -13.59
CA GLN A 173 7.00 6.43 -13.41
C GLN A 173 8.42 5.89 -13.21
N GLY A 174 8.66 5.28 -12.04
CA GLY A 174 9.93 4.69 -11.66
C GLY A 174 9.84 3.90 -10.36
N THR A 175 10.71 2.92 -10.18
CA THR A 175 10.77 2.12 -8.96
C THR A 175 11.91 2.62 -8.08
N VAL A 176 11.59 3.27 -6.96
CA VAL A 176 12.60 3.61 -5.94
C VAL A 176 13.14 2.34 -5.31
N THR A 177 14.47 2.21 -5.26
CA THR A 177 15.16 1.03 -4.75
C THR A 177 15.85 1.27 -3.40
N SER A 178 16.31 2.49 -3.14
CA SER A 178 17.02 2.84 -1.91
C SER A 178 17.02 4.34 -1.64
N LEU A 179 17.25 4.70 -0.37
CA LEU A 179 17.52 6.08 0.05
C LEU A 179 19.01 6.40 -0.17
N VAL A 180 19.29 7.64 -0.59
CA VAL A 180 20.67 8.16 -0.60
C VAL A 180 20.92 8.81 0.75
N GLU A 181 21.88 8.29 1.50
CA GLU A 181 22.21 8.77 2.84
C GLU A 181 23.66 9.23 2.92
N GLU A 182 23.86 10.41 3.49
CA GLU A 182 25.18 10.97 3.77
C GLU A 182 25.26 11.37 5.24
N LYS A 183 26.20 10.78 5.98
CA LYS A 183 26.41 11.06 7.42
C LYS A 183 25.11 10.94 8.24
N GLY A 184 24.28 9.95 7.92
CA GLY A 184 22.99 9.70 8.59
C GLY A 184 21.86 10.66 8.20
N THR A 185 22.07 11.51 7.19
CA THR A 185 21.03 12.39 6.64
C THR A 185 20.61 11.90 5.26
N VAL A 186 19.30 11.70 5.06
CA VAL A 186 18.75 11.39 3.72
C VAL A 186 18.91 12.62 2.82
N LYS A 187 19.48 12.41 1.63
CA LYS A 187 19.71 13.44 0.60
C LYS A 187 18.89 13.24 -0.67
N GLY A 188 18.21 12.10 -0.78
CA GLY A 188 17.50 11.75 -2.00
C GLY A 188 17.17 10.27 -2.10
N VAL A 189 16.96 9.79 -3.32
CA VAL A 189 16.61 8.41 -3.63
C VAL A 189 17.34 7.92 -4.88
N GLN A 190 17.65 6.62 -4.92
CA GLN A 190 17.98 5.92 -6.15
C GLN A 190 16.74 5.21 -6.66
N TYR A 191 16.52 5.27 -7.97
CA TYR A 191 15.37 4.64 -8.60
C TYR A 191 15.69 4.14 -10.00
N LYS A 192 14.92 3.15 -10.44
CA LYS A 192 14.97 2.60 -11.79
C LYS A 192 13.83 3.21 -12.61
N ASN A 193 14.15 3.90 -13.70
CA ASN A 193 13.13 4.43 -14.61
C ASN A 193 12.51 3.33 -15.50
N THR A 194 11.53 3.69 -16.32
CA THR A 194 10.86 2.76 -17.26
C THR A 194 11.80 2.14 -18.30
N ASN A 195 12.90 2.83 -18.65
CA ASN A 195 13.94 2.32 -19.55
C ASN A 195 14.92 1.37 -18.86
N GLY A 196 14.73 1.13 -17.56
CA GLY A 196 15.58 0.28 -16.75
C GLY A 196 16.90 0.90 -16.30
N GLN A 197 17.10 2.19 -16.54
CA GLN A 197 18.29 2.93 -16.10
C GLN A 197 18.18 3.27 -14.62
N MET A 198 19.29 3.12 -13.90
CA MET A 198 19.43 3.56 -12.51
C MET A 198 19.75 5.05 -12.49
N LEU A 199 18.89 5.82 -11.84
CA LEU A 199 19.00 7.27 -11.67
C LEU A 199 19.04 7.62 -10.19
N THR A 200 19.55 8.82 -9.89
CA THR A 200 19.53 9.40 -8.55
C THR A 200 18.82 10.74 -8.60
N ALA A 201 17.88 10.96 -7.68
CA ALA A 201 17.22 12.24 -7.47
C ALA A 201 17.59 12.76 -6.07
N TYR A 202 17.92 14.04 -5.98
CA TYR A 202 18.28 14.72 -4.74
C TYR A 202 17.23 15.75 -4.35
N ALA A 203 16.96 15.86 -3.05
CA ALA A 203 16.11 16.89 -2.47
C ALA A 203 16.45 17.08 -0.98
N PRO A 204 16.23 18.27 -0.41
CA PRO A 204 16.42 18.48 1.02
C PRO A 204 15.42 17.69 1.89
N LEU A 205 14.27 17.28 1.34
CA LEU A 205 13.29 16.44 2.01
C LEU A 205 12.81 15.29 1.11
N THR A 206 12.83 14.07 1.65
CA THR A 206 12.25 12.86 1.01
C THR A 206 11.13 12.33 1.91
N ILE A 207 9.96 12.09 1.33
CA ILE A 207 8.79 11.56 2.02
C ILE A 207 8.42 10.20 1.41
N VAL A 208 8.44 9.15 2.23
CA VAL A 208 8.15 7.79 1.80
C VAL A 208 6.67 7.47 2.01
N CYS A 209 5.95 7.20 0.91
CA CYS A 209 4.52 6.91 0.84
C CYS A 209 4.24 5.64 -0.01
N ASP A 210 5.10 4.63 0.07
CA ASP A 210 5.09 3.41 -0.76
C ASP A 210 4.18 2.28 -0.22
N GLY A 211 3.32 2.59 0.75
CA GLY A 211 2.20 1.74 1.17
C GLY A 211 2.55 0.62 2.17
N CYS A 212 1.58 -0.27 2.42
CA CYS A 212 1.66 -1.29 3.46
C CYS A 212 2.77 -2.34 3.22
N PHE A 213 3.23 -2.49 1.98
CA PHE A 213 4.35 -3.37 1.59
C PHE A 213 5.64 -2.61 1.34
N SER A 214 5.83 -1.46 2.01
CA SER A 214 7.01 -0.62 1.88
C SER A 214 8.32 -1.41 1.97
N ASN A 215 9.16 -1.26 0.94
CA ASN A 215 10.51 -1.84 0.88
C ASN A 215 11.52 -0.98 1.64
N LEU A 216 11.23 0.31 1.81
CA LEU A 216 12.11 1.28 2.47
C LEU A 216 11.90 1.35 3.99
N ARG A 217 10.76 0.89 4.50
CA ARG A 217 10.42 0.97 5.93
C ARG A 217 11.49 0.38 6.86
N ARG A 218 12.15 -0.72 6.49
CA ARG A 218 13.19 -1.36 7.32
C ARG A 218 14.49 -0.55 7.42
N SER A 219 14.78 0.33 6.46
CA SER A 219 15.92 1.24 6.57
C SER A 219 15.61 2.44 7.47
N LEU A 220 14.34 2.78 7.65
CA LEU A 220 13.89 3.93 8.44
C LEU A 220 13.55 3.59 9.89
N CYS A 221 13.06 2.38 10.17
CA CYS A 221 12.72 1.95 11.51
C CYS A 221 12.84 0.43 11.67
N LYS A 222 12.67 -0.06 12.90
CA LYS A 222 12.47 -1.49 13.19
C LYS A 222 10.97 -1.77 13.25
N PRO A 223 10.32 -2.17 12.14
CA PRO A 223 8.88 -2.32 12.13
C PRO A 223 8.46 -3.57 12.91
N LYS A 224 7.43 -3.44 13.73
CA LYS A 224 6.67 -4.57 14.27
C LYS A 224 5.42 -4.70 13.40
N VAL A 225 5.31 -5.80 12.65
CA VAL A 225 4.21 -6.04 11.72
C VAL A 225 3.51 -7.32 12.15
N GLU A 226 2.21 -7.21 12.44
CA GLU A 226 1.37 -8.34 12.84
C GLU A 226 0.22 -8.51 11.84
N ILE A 227 -0.04 -9.76 11.46
CA ILE A 227 -1.04 -10.15 10.45
C ILE A 227 -1.99 -11.14 11.11
N PRO A 228 -3.11 -10.68 11.68
CA PRO A 228 -4.04 -11.57 12.36
C PRO A 228 -5.02 -12.23 11.41
N SER A 229 -5.26 -11.63 10.23
CA SER A 229 -6.23 -12.10 9.24
C SER A 229 -5.93 -11.53 7.86
N CYS A 230 -6.67 -12.03 6.87
CA CYS A 230 -6.60 -11.55 5.48
C CYS A 230 -8.01 -11.31 4.95
N PHE A 231 -8.18 -10.28 4.12
CA PHE A 231 -9.43 -10.11 3.38
C PHE A 231 -9.39 -10.83 2.04
N VAL A 232 -10.48 -11.53 1.73
CA VAL A 232 -10.78 -12.06 0.40
C VAL A 232 -11.87 -11.19 -0.22
N GLY A 233 -11.54 -10.54 -1.33
CA GLY A 233 -12.45 -9.64 -2.03
C GLY A 233 -13.16 -10.27 -3.22
N LEU A 234 -14.46 -9.99 -3.34
CA LEU A 234 -15.32 -10.39 -4.46
C LEU A 234 -16.04 -9.15 -5.02
N ILE A 235 -16.36 -9.18 -6.32
CA ILE A 235 -17.28 -8.22 -6.93
C ILE A 235 -18.55 -8.97 -7.28
N LEU A 236 -19.68 -8.39 -6.88
CA LEU A 236 -21.00 -8.91 -7.15
C LEU A 236 -21.72 -7.94 -8.08
N GLU A 237 -22.23 -8.46 -9.18
CA GLU A 237 -23.04 -7.70 -10.12
C GLU A 237 -24.52 -8.03 -9.91
N LYS A 238 -25.42 -7.21 -10.48
CA LYS A 238 -26.86 -7.51 -10.62
C LYS A 238 -27.57 -7.92 -9.32
N CYS A 239 -27.10 -7.41 -8.20
CA CYS A 239 -27.70 -7.62 -6.90
C CYS A 239 -27.96 -6.28 -6.20
N GLU A 240 -28.96 -6.27 -5.31
CA GLU A 240 -29.28 -5.12 -4.48
C GLU A 240 -29.05 -5.46 -3.01
N LEU A 241 -28.45 -4.52 -2.27
CA LEU A 241 -28.32 -4.65 -0.83
C LEU A 241 -29.60 -4.17 -0.12
N PRO A 242 -30.02 -4.79 1.00
CA PRO A 242 -31.30 -4.47 1.66
C PRO A 242 -31.45 -3.03 2.14
N TYR A 243 -30.33 -2.34 2.39
CA TYR A 243 -30.30 -0.96 2.84
C TYR A 243 -29.48 -0.16 1.84
N LYS A 244 -30.15 0.59 0.97
CA LYS A 244 -29.47 1.45 -0.01
C LYS A 244 -28.56 2.46 0.69
N ASN A 245 -27.42 2.75 0.06
CA ASN A 245 -26.44 3.73 0.53
C ASN A 245 -25.90 3.47 1.96
N HIS A 246 -25.89 2.21 2.40
CA HIS A 246 -25.24 1.80 3.64
C HIS A 246 -24.27 0.67 3.33
N GLY A 247 -23.14 0.62 4.04
CA GLY A 247 -22.34 -0.61 4.08
C GLY A 247 -23.02 -1.67 4.94
N HIS A 248 -22.74 -2.94 4.73
CA HIS A 248 -23.34 -4.05 5.48
C HIS A 248 -22.23 -4.81 6.16
N VAL A 249 -22.32 -4.95 7.48
CA VAL A 249 -21.40 -5.72 8.29
C VAL A 249 -22.15 -6.91 8.84
N ILE A 250 -21.75 -8.10 8.41
CA ILE A 250 -22.29 -9.36 8.90
C ILE A 250 -21.32 -9.84 9.97
N LEU A 251 -21.80 -9.93 11.21
CA LEU A 251 -21.05 -10.52 12.32
C LEU A 251 -21.19 -12.05 12.25
N ALA A 252 -20.46 -12.63 11.30
CA ALA A 252 -20.34 -14.07 11.08
C ALA A 252 -19.29 -14.70 12.01
N ASP A 253 -19.29 -16.02 12.10
CA ASP A 253 -18.36 -16.88 12.84
C ASP A 253 -17.53 -17.70 11.84
N PRO A 254 -16.19 -17.64 11.83
CA PRO A 254 -15.33 -17.04 12.85
C PRO A 254 -15.11 -15.52 12.69
N SER A 255 -15.53 -14.93 11.57
CA SER A 255 -15.08 -13.60 11.15
C SER A 255 -16.13 -12.80 10.40
N PRO A 256 -16.03 -11.45 10.43
CA PRO A 256 -17.00 -10.59 9.79
C PRO A 256 -16.92 -10.63 8.25
N ILE A 257 -18.05 -10.32 7.63
CA ILE A 257 -18.15 -10.13 6.17
C ILE A 257 -18.69 -8.73 5.92
N LEU A 258 -18.09 -8.02 4.97
CA LEU A 258 -18.46 -6.67 4.61
C LEU A 258 -19.04 -6.64 3.20
N PHE A 259 -20.11 -5.87 3.01
CA PHE A 259 -20.61 -5.52 1.68
C PHE A 259 -20.75 -4.01 1.57
N TYR A 260 -20.44 -3.45 0.40
CA TYR A 260 -20.73 -2.06 0.08
C TYR A 260 -20.72 -1.86 -1.42
N GLN A 261 -21.58 -0.98 -1.90
CA GLN A 261 -21.69 -0.67 -3.31
C GLN A 261 -20.49 0.18 -3.76
N ILE A 262 -19.79 -0.18 -4.83
CA ILE A 262 -18.59 0.54 -5.33
C ILE A 262 -18.81 1.20 -6.69
N SER A 263 -19.93 0.89 -7.35
CA SER A 263 -20.41 1.53 -8.57
C SER A 263 -21.92 1.40 -8.68
N SER A 264 -22.53 2.02 -9.67
CA SER A 264 -23.97 1.88 -9.96
C SER A 264 -24.40 0.43 -10.21
N THR A 265 -23.48 -0.48 -10.56
CA THR A 265 -23.76 -1.87 -10.92
C THR A 265 -23.05 -2.93 -10.07
N GLU A 266 -22.08 -2.53 -9.24
CA GLU A 266 -21.18 -3.46 -8.55
C GLU A 266 -21.18 -3.25 -7.03
N ILE A 267 -21.15 -4.37 -6.31
CA ILE A 267 -21.01 -4.44 -4.86
C ILE A 267 -19.71 -5.18 -4.54
N ARG A 268 -18.87 -4.57 -3.71
CA ARG A 268 -17.74 -5.24 -3.07
C ARG A 268 -18.25 -6.13 -1.96
N CYS A 269 -17.78 -7.36 -1.91
CA CYS A 269 -17.84 -8.22 -0.74
C CYS A 269 -16.43 -8.50 -0.23
N LEU A 270 -16.19 -8.32 1.07
CA LEU A 270 -14.94 -8.67 1.74
C LEU A 270 -15.21 -9.71 2.82
N VAL A 271 -14.59 -10.88 2.71
CA VAL A 271 -14.65 -11.95 3.72
C VAL A 271 -13.35 -11.92 4.51
N ASP A 272 -13.43 -11.65 5.82
CA ASP A 272 -12.28 -11.77 6.71
C ASP A 272 -11.99 -13.25 6.98
N VAL A 273 -10.73 -13.65 6.79
CA VAL A 273 -10.24 -15.01 7.02
C VAL A 273 -9.17 -14.94 8.11
N PRO A 274 -9.44 -15.48 9.31
CA PRO A 274 -8.47 -15.50 10.39
C PRO A 274 -7.17 -16.23 10.04
N GLY A 275 -6.08 -15.72 10.58
CA GLY A 275 -4.74 -16.26 10.42
C GLY A 275 -4.01 -15.77 9.18
N GLN A 276 -2.80 -16.30 9.00
CA GLN A 276 -1.88 -15.91 7.91
C GLN A 276 -2.03 -16.77 6.65
N ARG A 277 -2.92 -17.76 6.66
CA ARG A 277 -3.11 -18.68 5.53
C ARG A 277 -4.55 -18.62 5.07
N VAL A 278 -4.75 -18.15 3.84
CA VAL A 278 -6.04 -18.20 3.16
C VAL A 278 -6.21 -19.53 2.42
N PRO A 279 -7.44 -20.05 2.29
CA PRO A 279 -7.74 -21.20 1.44
C PRO A 279 -7.21 -21.02 0.02
N SER A 280 -6.72 -22.08 -0.61
CA SER A 280 -6.19 -21.95 -1.97
C SER A 280 -7.30 -21.75 -3.00
N ILE A 281 -7.06 -20.82 -3.93
CA ILE A 281 -7.95 -20.59 -5.08
C ILE A 281 -7.76 -21.68 -6.13
N SER A 282 -6.51 -22.08 -6.39
CA SER A 282 -6.16 -22.94 -7.52
C SER A 282 -6.64 -24.39 -7.40
N ASN A 283 -6.88 -24.86 -6.17
CA ASN A 283 -7.37 -26.22 -5.90
C ASN A 283 -8.86 -26.25 -5.50
N GLY A 284 -9.55 -25.11 -5.55
CA GLY A 284 -10.97 -25.00 -5.21
C GLY A 284 -11.31 -24.93 -3.72
N GLU A 285 -10.33 -24.96 -2.81
CA GLU A 285 -10.57 -24.82 -1.37
C GLU A 285 -11.28 -23.52 -1.01
N MET A 286 -10.93 -22.41 -1.67
CA MET A 286 -11.60 -21.12 -1.47
C MET A 286 -13.08 -21.19 -1.86
N ASN A 287 -13.39 -21.82 -2.99
CA ASN A 287 -14.79 -22.00 -3.44
C ASN A 287 -15.57 -22.85 -2.44
N HIS A 288 -14.95 -23.93 -1.95
CA HIS A 288 -15.52 -24.76 -0.91
C HIS A 288 -15.78 -23.95 0.36
N TYR A 289 -14.78 -23.21 0.86
CA TYR A 289 -14.90 -22.36 2.06
C TYR A 289 -16.05 -21.35 1.94
N LEU A 290 -16.15 -20.63 0.82
CA LEU A 290 -17.22 -19.66 0.59
C LEU A 290 -18.61 -20.32 0.58
N LYS A 291 -18.75 -21.51 -0.01
CA LYS A 291 -20.03 -22.24 -0.08
C LYS A 291 -20.44 -22.89 1.24
N THR A 292 -19.52 -23.52 1.94
CA THR A 292 -19.83 -24.37 3.08
C THR A 292 -19.72 -23.64 4.40
N VAL A 293 -18.76 -22.72 4.52
CA VAL A 293 -18.54 -21.97 5.75
C VAL A 293 -19.30 -20.66 5.71
N ILE A 294 -19.17 -19.88 4.63
CA ILE A 294 -19.72 -18.53 4.59
C ILE A 294 -21.21 -18.49 4.23
N ALA A 295 -21.64 -19.21 3.18
CA ALA A 295 -23.03 -19.12 2.69
C ALA A 295 -24.08 -19.65 3.68
N LEU A 296 -23.68 -20.50 4.63
CA LEU A 296 -24.58 -21.09 5.63
C LEU A 296 -24.88 -20.18 6.83
N GLN A 297 -24.25 -19.01 6.92
CA GLN A 297 -24.35 -18.15 8.09
C GLN A 297 -25.43 -17.07 7.95
N GLY A 298 -25.83 -16.47 9.08
CA GLY A 298 -27.01 -15.60 9.30
C GLY A 298 -27.17 -14.34 8.44
N ALA A 299 -26.45 -14.23 7.33
CA ALA A 299 -26.71 -13.36 6.21
C ALA A 299 -27.34 -14.10 5.02
N SER A 300 -27.90 -15.28 5.22
CA SER A 300 -28.67 -16.05 4.24
C SER A 300 -29.65 -15.21 3.42
N SER A 301 -30.32 -14.22 4.02
CA SER A 301 -31.22 -13.28 3.32
C SER A 301 -30.53 -12.30 2.36
N ILE A 302 -29.23 -12.04 2.53
CA ILE A 302 -28.40 -11.23 1.61
C ILE A 302 -27.64 -12.17 0.67
N ILE A 303 -26.95 -13.15 1.24
CA ILE A 303 -26.00 -14.03 0.56
C ILE A 303 -26.71 -15.01 -0.37
N PHE A 304 -27.84 -15.62 0.01
CA PHE A 304 -28.51 -16.59 -0.89
C PHE A 304 -29.11 -15.94 -2.14
N PRO A 305 -29.83 -14.80 -2.08
CA PRO A 305 -30.28 -14.13 -3.29
C PRO A 305 -29.11 -13.77 -4.22
N ILE A 306 -27.98 -13.33 -3.67
CA ILE A 306 -26.76 -13.01 -4.42
C ILE A 306 -26.16 -14.27 -5.07
N ILE A 307 -25.93 -15.34 -4.30
CA ILE A 307 -25.40 -16.62 -4.79
C ILE A 307 -26.33 -17.24 -5.84
N LYS A 308 -27.65 -17.11 -5.67
CA LYS A 308 -28.67 -17.64 -6.58
C LYS A 308 -28.78 -16.81 -7.86
N ALA A 309 -28.65 -15.49 -7.79
CA ALA A 309 -28.74 -14.58 -8.94
C ALA A 309 -27.54 -14.73 -9.90
N GLU A 310 -26.34 -14.85 -9.35
CA GLU A 310 -25.12 -15.02 -10.16
C GLU A 310 -24.94 -16.46 -10.63
N GLY A 311 -25.54 -17.43 -9.91
CA GLY A 311 -25.16 -18.84 -9.96
C GLY A 311 -23.76 -19.00 -9.38
N VAL A 312 -23.44 -20.15 -8.80
CA VAL A 312 -22.02 -20.42 -8.52
C VAL A 312 -21.35 -20.78 -9.84
N ARG A 313 -21.19 -19.79 -10.70
CA ARG A 313 -20.41 -19.93 -11.91
C ARG A 313 -19.01 -20.38 -11.50
N ASP A 314 -18.46 -21.35 -12.22
CA ASP A 314 -17.03 -21.71 -12.20
C ASP A 314 -16.14 -20.57 -12.76
N THR A 315 -16.58 -19.33 -12.59
CA THR A 315 -16.08 -18.09 -13.19
C THR A 315 -15.86 -17.02 -12.12
N PHE A 316 -15.64 -17.43 -10.86
CA PHE A 316 -15.25 -16.53 -9.77
C PHE A 316 -13.82 -15.99 -9.87
N PHE A 317 -13.05 -16.42 -10.88
CA PHE A 317 -11.67 -16.01 -11.08
C PHE A 317 -11.35 -15.89 -12.58
N PRO A 318 -11.32 -14.67 -13.15
CA PRO A 318 -10.65 -14.48 -14.43
C PRO A 318 -9.18 -14.86 -14.27
N ALA A 319 -8.64 -15.51 -15.30
CA ALA A 319 -7.20 -15.67 -15.50
C ALA A 319 -6.57 -14.30 -15.79
N SER A 320 -6.50 -13.43 -14.78
CA SER A 320 -5.61 -12.27 -14.67
C SER A 320 -5.86 -11.55 -13.34
N ARG A 321 -4.83 -11.59 -12.47
CA ARG A 321 -4.58 -10.79 -11.25
C ARG A 321 -5.46 -11.09 -10.01
N GLN A 322 -4.95 -12.02 -9.21
CA GLN A 322 -5.31 -12.18 -7.80
C GLN A 322 -4.68 -11.05 -6.97
N HIS A 323 -5.44 -10.46 -6.04
CA HIS A 323 -4.89 -9.68 -4.93
C HIS A 323 -5.33 -10.33 -3.62
N ILE A 324 -4.48 -11.21 -3.06
CA ILE A 324 -4.55 -11.55 -1.63
C ILE A 324 -3.97 -10.34 -0.90
N ILE A 325 -4.78 -9.70 -0.06
CA ILE A 325 -4.30 -8.62 0.79
C ILE A 325 -4.35 -9.12 2.23
N GLU A 326 -3.16 -9.36 2.77
CA GLU A 326 -2.90 -9.48 4.19
C GLU A 326 -3.20 -8.11 4.82
N LEU A 327 -4.23 -8.04 5.65
CA LEU A 327 -4.39 -6.89 6.51
C LEU A 327 -3.43 -7.07 7.68
N LEU A 328 -2.47 -6.16 7.75
CA LEU A 328 -1.77 -5.97 9.00
C LEU A 328 -2.81 -5.47 10.00
N SER A 329 -3.06 -6.19 11.08
CA SER A 329 -3.55 -5.48 12.27
C SER A 329 -2.40 -4.62 12.69
N THR A 330 -2.45 -3.37 12.26
CA THR A 330 -2.14 -2.35 13.23
C THR A 330 -3.04 -2.68 14.41
N ASP A 331 -2.42 -2.99 15.56
CA ASP A 331 -3.04 -2.72 16.84
C ASP A 331 -3.90 -1.47 16.69
N LEU A 332 -5.00 -1.39 17.44
CA LEU A 332 -5.62 -0.10 17.71
C LEU A 332 -4.55 0.73 18.44
N ILE A 333 -3.57 1.25 17.70
CA ILE A 333 -2.57 2.14 18.19
C ILE A 333 -3.41 3.37 18.44
N ARG A 334 -3.77 3.52 19.70
CA ARG A 334 -4.13 4.78 20.31
C ARG A 334 -2.88 5.65 20.23
N THR A 335 -2.52 6.01 19.01
CA THR A 335 -1.60 7.08 18.67
C THR A 335 -2.45 8.09 17.95
N ASP A 336 -2.48 9.28 18.49
CA ASP A 336 -2.93 10.46 17.78
C ASP A 336 -2.27 10.50 16.40
N GLY A 337 -3.06 10.29 15.35
CA GLY A 337 -2.68 10.55 13.97
C GLY A 337 -1.98 9.41 13.23
N VAL A 338 -2.32 9.30 11.95
CA VAL A 338 -1.52 8.59 10.93
C VAL A 338 -0.10 9.18 10.95
N ALA A 339 0.90 8.36 11.26
CA ALA A 339 2.30 8.81 11.33
C ALA A 339 2.86 9.08 9.92
N LEU A 340 2.78 10.34 9.50
CA LEU A 340 3.69 10.91 8.51
C LEU A 340 5.06 11.07 9.21
N LEU A 341 6.06 10.25 8.88
CA LEU A 341 7.41 10.43 9.42
C LEU A 341 8.05 11.65 8.75
N LEU A 342 7.75 12.84 9.28
CA LEU A 342 8.49 14.07 8.99
C LEU A 342 9.73 14.11 9.88
N LEU A 343 10.91 13.87 9.30
CA LEU A 343 12.16 14.30 9.92
C LEU A 343 12.39 15.77 9.60
N LEU A 344 11.76 16.66 10.37
CA LEU A 344 12.12 18.08 10.42
C LEU A 344 12.21 18.55 11.88
N PRO A 345 13.20 19.39 12.23
CA PRO A 345 13.32 19.96 13.56
C PRO A 345 12.29 21.08 13.76
N GLY A 346 11.41 20.96 14.76
CA GLY A 346 10.53 22.04 15.21
C GLY A 346 9.04 21.74 14.99
N GLU A 347 8.25 22.04 16.03
CA GLU A 347 6.85 21.67 16.20
C GLU A 347 5.91 22.23 15.11
N VAL A 348 5.20 21.33 14.42
CA VAL A 348 3.98 21.67 13.64
C VAL A 348 2.93 20.59 13.90
N LYS A 349 1.78 20.98 14.45
CA LYS A 349 0.62 20.09 14.64
C LYS A 349 -0.21 20.05 13.35
N VAL A 350 -0.35 18.87 12.73
CA VAL A 350 -1.19 18.63 11.55
C VAL A 350 -2.31 17.64 11.90
N HIS A 351 -3.56 17.96 11.54
CA HIS A 351 -4.73 17.10 11.75
C HIS A 351 -4.99 16.25 10.48
N GLY A 352 -4.78 14.94 10.59
CA GLY A 352 -4.70 13.99 9.46
C GLY A 352 -6.03 13.59 8.79
N ILE A 353 -5.88 12.82 7.71
CA ILE A 353 -6.96 12.21 6.90
C ILE A 353 -7.02 10.72 7.23
N TYR A 354 -8.18 10.23 7.68
CA TYR A 354 -8.39 8.82 7.99
C TYR A 354 -8.93 8.09 6.76
N PHE A 355 -8.17 7.11 6.28
CA PHE A 355 -8.67 6.08 5.39
C PHE A 355 -8.86 4.81 6.21
N THR A 356 -10.09 4.30 6.28
CA THR A 356 -10.34 2.94 6.77
C THR A 356 -9.95 1.99 5.64
N GLY A 357 -8.77 1.39 5.75
CA GLY A 357 -8.26 0.35 4.87
C GLY A 357 -7.75 -0.78 5.73
#